data_AF-A0A956ZJX4-F1
#
_entry.id   AF-A0A956ZJX4-F1
#
_cell.length_a   1.000
_cell.length_b   1.000
_cell.length_c   1.000
_cell.angle_alpha   90.00
_cell.angle_beta   90.00
_cell.angle_gamma   90.00
#
_symmetry.space_group_name_H-M   'P 1'
#
loop_
_entity.id
_entity.type
_entity.pdbx_description
1 polymer ?
#
loop_
_entity_poly.entity_id
_entity_poly.type
_entity_poly.pdbx_seq_one_letter_code
_entity_poly.pdbx_strand_id
1 'polypeptide(L)'
;MAKPALILLVNGPNLNLLGTRKPEVYGRTTLSEIEADVAAAANAEGAAVLCFQSNHEGAIIDFLHDQRANAAGAVMNAGAYTHTSVALRDAIEAIEIP
;
A
#
# COMPACT_ATOMS: atom_id res chain seq x y z
N MET A 1 -26.11 -7.28 4.75
CA MET A 1 -25.18 -6.17 5.03
C MET A 1 -24.43 -5.88 3.74
N ALA A 2 -24.16 -4.61 3.42
CA ALA A 2 -23.35 -4.25 2.25
C ALA A 2 -21.92 -4.77 2.44
N LYS A 3 -21.24 -5.15 1.34
CA LYS A 3 -19.82 -5.53 1.37
C LYS A 3 -19.02 -4.31 1.86
N PRO A 4 -18.08 -4.48 2.82
CA PRO A 4 -17.25 -3.37 3.29
C PRO A 4 -16.42 -2.82 2.13
N ALA A 5 -16.19 -1.50 2.13
CA ALA A 5 -15.32 -0.86 1.16
C ALA A 5 -13.89 -1.40 1.31
N LEU A 6 -13.29 -1.87 0.22
CA LEU A 6 -11.93 -2.37 0.21
C LEU A 6 -10.95 -1.23 -0.11
N ILE A 7 -9.97 -0.99 0.74
CA ILE A 7 -8.90 -0.02 0.52
C ILE A 7 -7.59 -0.78 0.32
N LEU A 8 -6.83 -0.42 -0.69
CA LEU A 8 -5.50 -0.98 -0.91
C LEU A 8 -4.47 -0.16 -0.13
N LEU A 9 -3.60 -0.80 0.64
CA LEU A 9 -2.45 -0.15 1.27
C LEU A 9 -1.19 -0.66 0.56
N VAL A 10 -0.59 0.18 -0.28
CA VAL A 10 0.49 -0.23 -1.20
C VAL A 10 1.81 0.45 -0.81
N ASN A 11 2.81 -0.37 -0.54
CA ASN A 11 4.13 0.04 -0.08
C ASN A 11 5.22 -0.33 -1.10
N GLY A 12 6.00 0.66 -1.50
CA GLY A 12 7.09 0.53 -2.45
C GLY A 12 8.38 -0.04 -1.84
N PRO A 13 9.51 0.13 -2.55
CA PRO A 13 10.76 -0.54 -2.21
C PRO A 13 11.36 -0.06 -0.89
N ASN A 14 12.05 -0.98 -0.22
CA ASN A 14 12.77 -0.85 1.05
C ASN A 14 11.90 -0.62 2.30
N LEU A 15 10.58 -0.42 2.15
CA LEU A 15 9.70 -0.24 3.31
C LEU A 15 9.58 -1.50 4.16
N ASN A 16 9.86 -2.68 3.60
CA ASN A 16 10.02 -3.92 4.36
C ASN A 16 11.16 -3.89 5.40
N LEU A 17 12.05 -2.90 5.34
CA LEU A 17 13.17 -2.73 6.28
C LEU A 17 12.85 -1.79 7.45
N LEU A 18 11.64 -1.23 7.52
CA LEU A 18 11.20 -0.43 8.68
C LEU A 18 11.38 -1.23 9.99
N GLY A 19 11.82 -0.53 11.04
CA GLY A 19 12.13 -1.12 12.35
C GLY A 19 13.49 -1.82 12.44
N THR A 20 14.17 -2.08 11.33
CA THR A 20 15.48 -2.77 11.32
C THR A 20 16.66 -1.86 10.97
N ARG A 21 16.43 -0.81 10.17
CA ARG A 21 17.48 0.11 9.75
C ARG A 21 17.70 1.18 10.81
N LYS A 22 18.88 1.19 11.45
CA LYS A 22 19.29 2.19 12.47
C LYS A 22 18.13 2.54 13.43
N PRO A 23 17.61 1.56 14.18
CA PRO A 23 16.38 1.72 14.97
C PRO A 23 16.46 2.85 16.00
N GLU A 24 17.65 3.18 16.48
CA GLU A 24 17.93 4.34 17.33
C GLU A 24 17.69 5.70 16.66
N VAL A 25 17.66 5.76 15.32
CA VAL A 25 17.39 6.97 14.52
C VAL A 25 15.98 6.97 13.95
N TYR A 26 15.54 5.84 13.39
CA TYR A 26 14.29 5.77 12.62
C TYR A 26 13.13 5.09 13.36
N GLY A 27 13.34 4.69 14.60
CA GLY A 27 12.36 3.95 15.40
C GLY A 27 12.38 2.45 15.12
N ARG A 28 11.65 1.72 15.96
CA ARG A 28 11.56 0.25 15.94
C ARG A 28 10.30 -0.27 15.27
N THR A 29 9.36 0.61 14.95
CA THR A 29 8.10 0.25 14.33
C THR A 29 8.35 -0.37 12.96
N THR A 30 7.84 -1.58 12.79
CA THR A 30 7.94 -2.37 11.57
C THR A 30 6.79 -2.05 10.62
N LEU A 31 6.93 -2.41 9.35
CA LEU A 31 5.84 -2.26 8.39
C LEU A 31 4.62 -3.10 8.77
N SER A 32 4.82 -4.32 9.28
CA SER A 32 3.72 -5.20 9.69
C SER A 32 2.91 -4.63 10.86
N GLU A 33 3.54 -3.92 11.79
CA GLU A 33 2.84 -3.24 12.89
C GLU A 33 1.98 -2.10 12.36
N ILE A 34 2.53 -1.29 11.44
CA ILE A 34 1.78 -0.20 10.78
C ILE A 34 0.58 -0.76 10.00
N GLU A 35 0.78 -1.84 9.24
CA GLU A 35 -0.29 -2.50 8.49
C GLU A 35 -1.41 -3.02 9.40
N ALA A 36 -1.06 -3.60 10.55
CA ALA A 36 -2.02 -4.05 11.54
C ALA A 36 -2.81 -2.89 12.15
N ASP A 37 -2.14 -1.78 12.49
CA ASP A 37 -2.78 -0.58 13.03
C ASP A 37 -3.74 0.05 12.03
N VAL A 38 -3.34 0.15 10.76
CA VAL A 38 -4.21 0.66 9.68
C VAL A 38 -5.41 -0.25 9.44
N ALA A 39 -5.20 -1.57 9.42
CA ALA A 39 -6.30 -2.52 9.25
C ALA A 39 -7.30 -2.46 10.42
N ALA A 40 -6.80 -2.32 11.66
CA ALA A 40 -7.65 -2.15 12.84
C ALA A 40 -8.47 -0.85 12.78
N ALA A 41 -7.84 0.26 12.39
CA ALA A 41 -8.51 1.55 12.23
C ALA A 41 -9.58 1.51 11.14
N ALA A 42 -9.28 0.94 9.98
CA ALA A 42 -10.24 0.81 8.88
C ALA A 42 -11.43 -0.08 9.26
N ASN A 43 -11.17 -1.19 9.96
CA ASN A 43 -12.24 -2.09 10.41
C ASN A 43 -13.19 -1.41 11.41
N ALA A 44 -12.67 -0.53 12.28
CA ALA A 44 -13.50 0.27 13.19
C ALA A 44 -14.47 1.20 12.44
N GLU A 45 -14.11 1.63 11.23
CA GLU A 45 -14.91 2.47 10.33
C GLU A 45 -15.73 1.65 9.30
N GLY A 46 -15.74 0.31 9.40
CA GLY A 46 -16.49 -0.56 8.51
C GLY A 46 -15.87 -0.76 7.11
N ALA A 47 -14.57 -0.48 6.96
CA ALA A 47 -13.79 -0.76 5.76
C ALA A 47 -12.85 -1.95 5.96
N ALA A 48 -12.42 -2.57 4.87
CA ALA A 48 -11.38 -3.60 4.85
C ALA A 48 -10.13 -3.06 4.18
N VAL A 49 -8.94 -3.49 4.64
CA VAL A 49 -7.67 -3.11 4.04
C VAL A 49 -6.96 -4.35 3.50
N LEU A 50 -6.45 -4.24 2.28
CA LEU A 50 -5.52 -5.22 1.71
C LEU A 50 -4.14 -4.58 1.56
N CYS A 51 -3.20 -5.05 2.36
CA CYS A 51 -1.83 -4.56 2.38
C CYS A 51 -0.97 -5.30 1.35
N PHE A 52 -0.13 -4.57 0.63
CA PHE A 52 0.83 -5.11 -0.30
C PHE A 52 2.13 -4.30 -0.25
N GLN A 53 3.27 -5.00 -0.16
CA GLN A 53 4.59 -4.38 -0.27
C GLN A 53 5.41 -5.10 -1.32
N SER A 54 6.15 -4.34 -2.14
CA SER A 54 7.14 -4.94 -3.03
C SER A 54 8.33 -4.03 -3.31
N ASN A 55 9.49 -4.67 -3.53
CA ASN A 55 10.69 -4.03 -4.05
C ASN A 55 10.73 -4.00 -5.59
N HIS A 56 9.73 -4.58 -6.25
CA HIS A 56 9.65 -4.70 -7.70
C HIS A 56 8.49 -3.85 -8.22
N GLU A 57 8.82 -2.86 -9.06
CA GLU A 57 7.84 -1.97 -9.70
C GLU A 57 6.71 -2.74 -10.41
N GLY A 58 7.06 -3.72 -11.25
CA GLY A 58 6.06 -4.51 -11.97
C GLY A 58 5.08 -5.25 -11.06
N ALA A 59 5.54 -5.77 -9.91
CA ALA A 59 4.66 -6.45 -8.98
C ALA A 59 3.62 -5.51 -8.32
N ILE A 60 3.98 -4.23 -8.15
CA ILE A 60 3.05 -3.21 -7.65
C ILE A 60 2.02 -2.89 -8.74
N ILE A 61 2.45 -2.74 -9.99
CA ILE A 61 1.57 -2.51 -11.13
C ILE A 61 0.58 -3.68 -11.29
N ASP A 62 1.08 -4.90 -11.28
CA ASP A 62 0.25 -6.12 -11.41
C ASP A 62 -0.77 -6.21 -10.27
N PHE A 63 -0.34 -5.94 -9.03
CA PHE A 63 -1.24 -5.90 -7.89
C PHE A 63 -2.36 -4.85 -8.04
N LEU A 64 -2.01 -3.62 -8.45
CA LEU A 64 -2.99 -2.55 -8.68
C LEU A 64 -3.98 -2.94 -9.78
N HIS A 65 -3.49 -3.51 -10.89
CA HIS A 65 -4.33 -4.02 -11.95
C HIS A 65 -5.30 -5.09 -11.41
N ASP A 66 -4.80 -6.11 -10.72
CA ASP A 66 -5.61 -7.23 -10.25
C ASP A 66 -6.72 -6.80 -9.26
N GLN A 67 -6.46 -5.76 -8.48
CA GLN A 67 -7.40 -5.30 -7.44
C GLN A 67 -8.36 -4.19 -7.91
N ARG A 68 -8.13 -3.55 -9.06
CA ARG A 68 -8.89 -2.37 -9.52
C ARG A 68 -10.41 -2.50 -9.51
N ALA A 69 -10.93 -3.69 -9.84
CA ALA A 69 -12.38 -3.91 -9.92
C ALA A 69 -13.06 -4.08 -8.54
N ASN A 70 -12.28 -4.33 -7.49
CA ASN A 70 -12.78 -4.65 -6.16
C ASN A 70 -12.50 -3.56 -5.13
N ALA A 71 -11.50 -2.73 -5.38
CA ALA A 71 -11.06 -1.66 -4.48
C ALA A 71 -11.94 -0.41 -4.64
N ALA A 72 -12.21 0.26 -3.52
CA ALA A 72 -12.82 1.57 -3.46
C ALA A 72 -11.78 2.71 -3.59
N GLY A 73 -10.50 2.41 -3.36
CA GLY A 73 -9.39 3.36 -3.49
C GLY A 73 -8.07 2.76 -2.98
N ALA A 74 -6.98 3.52 -3.11
CA ALA A 74 -5.66 3.12 -2.67
C ALA A 74 -4.94 4.20 -1.85
N VAL A 75 -4.26 3.78 -0.77
CA VAL A 75 -3.27 4.59 -0.07
C VAL A 75 -1.90 4.03 -0.42
N MET A 76 -1.08 4.84 -1.08
CA MET A 76 0.21 4.39 -1.59
C MET A 76 1.37 5.21 -1.04
N ASN A 77 2.38 4.51 -0.52
CA ASN A 77 3.73 5.04 -0.36
C ASN A 77 4.64 4.34 -1.36
N ALA A 78 4.91 4.96 -2.51
CA ALA A 78 5.72 4.35 -3.57
C ALA A 78 7.22 4.28 -3.24
N GLY A 79 7.64 4.70 -2.05
CA GLY A 79 9.05 4.77 -1.67
C GLY A 79 9.87 5.56 -2.69
N ALA A 80 11.02 5.02 -3.09
CA ALA A 80 11.88 5.65 -4.09
C ALA A 80 11.21 5.79 -5.48
N TYR A 81 10.23 4.94 -5.81
CA TYR A 81 9.57 5.00 -7.11
C TYR A 81 8.72 6.24 -7.32
N THR A 82 8.36 6.95 -6.25
CA THR A 82 7.75 8.30 -6.32
C THR A 82 8.54 9.26 -7.21
N HIS A 83 9.87 9.08 -7.29
CA HIS A 83 10.76 9.99 -8.00
C HIS A 83 11.13 9.51 -9.41
N THR A 84 10.80 8.28 -9.77
CA THR A 84 11.36 7.64 -10.98
C THR A 84 10.32 6.96 -11.84
N SER A 85 9.20 6.52 -11.27
CA SER A 85 8.28 5.61 -11.95
C SER A 85 7.18 6.35 -12.70
N VAL A 86 7.42 6.60 -13.99
CA VAL A 86 6.33 6.97 -14.92
C VAL A 86 5.37 5.80 -15.10
N ALA A 87 5.87 4.56 -15.08
CA ALA A 87 5.04 3.36 -15.23
C ALA A 87 3.98 3.23 -14.13
N LEU A 88 4.31 3.51 -12.85
CA LEU A 88 3.33 3.52 -11.77
C LEU A 88 2.34 4.67 -11.90
N ARG A 89 2.80 5.85 -12.34
CA ARG A 89 1.89 6.97 -12.60
C ARG A 89 0.85 6.59 -13.64
N ASP A 90 1.28 6.01 -14.76
CA ASP A 90 0.38 5.61 -15.85
C ASP A 90 -0.56 4.47 -15.40
N ALA A 91 -0.07 3.52 -14.59
CA ALA A 91 -0.92 2.48 -14.01
C ALA A 91 -2.00 3.06 -13.10
N ILE A 92 -1.67 4.03 -12.24
CA ILE A 92 -2.64 4.69 -11.34
C ILE A 92 -3.68 5.47 -12.15
N GLU A 93 -3.27 6.19 -13.21
CA GLU A 93 -4.20 6.89 -14.10
C GLU A 93 -5.14 5.91 -14.84
N ALA A 94 -4.68 4.69 -15.14
CA ALA A 94 -5.45 3.70 -15.90
C ALA A 94 -6.43 2.84 -15.07
N ILE A 95 -6.19 2.67 -13.76
CA ILE A 95 -7.04 1.81 -12.91
C ILE A 95 -8.32 2.49 -12.40
N GLU A 96 -8.43 3.82 -12.55
CA GLU A 96 -9.62 4.64 -12.23
C GLU A 96 -10.16 4.53 -10.79
N ILE A 97 -9.39 3.95 -9.87
CA ILE A 97 -9.68 4.02 -8.43
C ILE A 97 -8.98 5.25 -7.82
N PRO A 98 -9.62 5.97 -6.89
CA PRO A 98 -9.04 7.15 -6.25
C PRO A 98 -7.89 6.82 -5.29
#